data_AF-A0A382SZF2-F1
#
_entry.id   AF-A0A382SZF2-F1
#
_cell.length_a   1.000
_cell.length_b   1.000
_cell.length_c   1.000
_cell.angle_alpha   90.00
_cell.angle_beta   90.00
_cell.angle_gamma   90.00
#
_symmetry.space_group_name_H-M   'P 1'
#
loop_
_entity.id
_entity.type
_entity.pdbx_description
1 polymer ?
#
loop_
_entity_poly.entity_id
_entity_poly.type
_entity_poly.pdbx_seq_one_letter_code
_entity_poly.pdbx_strand_id
1 'polypeptide(L)'
;MKDKKYKSIAEVSELLKINKHVIRYWDTKFDGISTRLSDNKRRFFNIENIKKLQELKNILYQNGRHNYSFDLAKKIVSDKTKKNEVSIINKIGETKLSIDKLQEISNNLKELLE
;
A
#
# COMPACT_ATOMS: atom_id res chain seq x y z
N MET A 1 -15.29 18.27 -24.92
CA MET A 1 -14.00 17.59 -25.20
C MET A 1 -14.22 16.09 -25.05
N LYS A 2 -13.95 15.27 -26.07
CA LYS A 2 -14.07 13.80 -25.95
C LYS A 2 -13.04 13.32 -24.93
N ASP A 3 -13.49 12.78 -23.80
CA ASP A 3 -12.62 12.07 -22.88
C ASP A 3 -12.03 10.86 -23.60
N LYS A 4 -10.74 10.94 -23.96
CA LYS A 4 -10.01 9.79 -24.48
C LYS A 4 -10.08 8.69 -23.42
N LYS A 5 -10.69 7.54 -23.76
CA LYS A 5 -10.79 6.35 -22.90
C LYS A 5 -9.43 5.79 -22.48
N TYR A 6 -8.39 6.05 -23.28
CA TYR A 6 -7.02 5.63 -23.03
C TYR A 6 -6.05 6.77 -23.22
N LYS A 7 -5.07 6.87 -22.33
CA LYS A 7 -3.94 7.80 -22.39
C LYS A 7 -2.64 7.05 -22.66
N SER A 8 -1.73 7.67 -23.39
CA SER A 8 -0.37 7.19 -23.62
C SER A 8 0.51 7.40 -22.39
N ILE A 9 1.65 6.70 -22.34
CA ILE A 9 2.63 6.91 -21.26
C ILE A 9 3.13 8.36 -21.17
N ALA A 10 3.14 9.10 -22.28
CA ALA A 10 3.54 10.50 -22.29
C ALA A 10 2.50 11.39 -21.61
N GLU A 11 1.22 11.22 -21.98
CA GLU A 11 0.10 11.95 -21.36
C GLU A 11 0.00 11.63 -19.86
N VAL A 12 0.20 10.36 -19.46
CA VAL A 12 0.18 9.97 -18.03
C VAL A 12 1.39 10.52 -17.26
N SER A 13 2.55 10.55 -17.89
CA SER A 13 3.77 11.12 -17.31
C SER A 13 3.59 12.60 -16.97
N GLU A 14 2.98 13.36 -17.88
CA GLU A 14 2.66 14.77 -17.69
C GLU A 14 1.57 14.95 -16.62
N LEU A 15 0.49 14.14 -16.69
CA LEU A 15 -0.63 14.19 -15.74
C LEU A 15 -0.20 13.93 -14.29
N LEU A 16 0.60 12.89 -14.06
CA LEU A 16 1.01 12.48 -12.72
C LEU A 16 2.33 13.12 -12.28
N LYS A 17 3.02 13.85 -13.16
CA LYS A 17 4.38 14.37 -12.95
C LYS A 17 5.36 13.26 -12.54
N ILE A 18 5.31 12.13 -13.24
CA ILE A 18 6.18 10.97 -13.03
C ILE A 18 6.96 10.73 -14.31
N ASN A 19 8.27 10.47 -14.21
CA ASN A 19 9.09 10.17 -15.38
C ASN A 19 8.60 8.90 -16.12
N LYS A 20 8.60 8.94 -17.46
CA LYS A 20 8.13 7.82 -18.31
C LYS A 20 8.81 6.49 -17.98
N HIS A 21 10.12 6.49 -17.67
CA HIS A 21 10.85 5.25 -17.34
C HIS A 21 10.36 4.60 -16.05
N VAL A 22 9.88 5.40 -15.09
CA VAL A 22 9.34 4.94 -13.81
C VAL A 22 8.00 4.26 -14.02
N ILE A 23 7.14 4.87 -14.84
CA ILE A 23 5.85 4.27 -15.21
C ILE A 23 6.08 2.94 -15.96
N ARG A 24 7.05 2.88 -16.87
CA ARG A 24 7.43 1.62 -17.53
C ARG A 24 7.90 0.58 -16.52
N TYR A 25 8.73 1.00 -15.59
CA TYR A 25 9.27 0.13 -14.56
C TYR A 25 8.16 -0.41 -13.65
N TRP A 26 7.24 0.43 -13.18
CA TRP A 26 6.07 0.00 -12.41
C TRP A 26 5.17 -0.94 -13.21
N ASP A 27 4.95 -0.69 -14.50
CA ASP A 27 4.21 -1.62 -15.37
C ASP A 27 4.86 -3.01 -15.48
N THR A 28 6.17 -3.13 -15.27
CA THR A 28 6.84 -4.45 -15.21
C THR A 28 6.72 -5.14 -13.86
N LYS A 29 6.35 -4.41 -12.80
CA LYS A 29 6.32 -4.92 -11.42
C LYS A 29 4.91 -5.16 -10.90
N PHE A 30 3.92 -4.47 -11.44
CA PHE A 30 2.54 -4.54 -10.99
C PHE A 30 1.61 -4.82 -12.17
N ASP A 31 0.89 -5.93 -12.09
CA ASP A 31 -0.08 -6.32 -13.11
C ASP A 31 -1.27 -5.35 -13.15
N GLY A 32 -1.80 -5.13 -14.35
CA GLY A 32 -2.96 -4.27 -14.55
C GLY A 32 -2.68 -2.77 -14.34
N ILE A 33 -1.42 -2.33 -14.45
CA ILE A 33 -1.04 -0.91 -14.57
C ILE A 33 -1.23 -0.39 -15.99
N SER A 34 -1.14 -1.23 -17.03
CA SER A 34 -1.45 -0.83 -18.40
C SER A 34 -2.27 -1.87 -19.13
N THR A 35 -2.98 -1.41 -20.16
CA THR A 35 -3.61 -2.24 -21.16
C THR A 35 -2.67 -2.32 -22.37
N ARG A 36 -2.27 -3.54 -22.74
CA ARG A 36 -1.49 -3.81 -23.95
C ARG A 36 -2.47 -4.18 -25.06
N LEU A 37 -2.64 -3.30 -26.05
CA LEU A 37 -3.37 -3.68 -27.28
C LEU A 37 -2.42 -4.52 -28.13
N SER A 38 -2.90 -5.70 -28.55
CA SER A 38 -2.13 -6.86 -29.05
C SER A 38 -1.03 -6.58 -30.07
N ASP A 39 -1.13 -5.52 -30.88
CA ASP A 39 -0.29 -5.44 -32.09
C ASP A 39 0.97 -4.57 -31.98
N ASN A 40 1.15 -3.77 -30.92
CA ASN A 40 2.22 -2.76 -30.97
C ASN A 40 3.05 -2.56 -29.68
N LYS A 41 2.93 -3.45 -28.68
CA LYS A 41 3.63 -3.36 -27.37
C LYS A 41 3.51 -1.98 -26.67
N ARG A 42 2.61 -1.10 -27.15
CA ARG A 42 2.38 0.25 -26.62
C ARG A 42 1.51 0.13 -25.37
N ARG A 43 1.90 0.87 -24.34
CA ARG A 43 1.19 0.93 -23.06
C ARG A 43 0.13 2.00 -23.12
N PHE A 44 -1.09 1.59 -22.86
CA PHE A 44 -2.23 2.49 -22.74
C PHE A 44 -2.80 2.42 -21.34
N PHE A 45 -3.24 3.56 -20.84
CA PHE A 45 -3.71 3.73 -19.48
C PHE A 45 -5.15 4.24 -19.53
N ASN A 46 -6.09 3.42 -19.10
CA ASN A 46 -7.45 3.88 -18.85
C ASN A 46 -7.51 4.67 -17.53
N ILE A 47 -8.69 5.15 -17.17
CA ILE A 47 -8.91 5.91 -15.93
C ILE A 47 -8.53 5.08 -14.69
N GLU A 48 -8.83 3.79 -14.67
CA GLU A 48 -8.52 2.90 -13.54
C GLU A 48 -7.01 2.70 -13.37
N ASN A 49 -6.29 2.48 -14.46
CA ASN A 49 -4.84 2.36 -14.50
C ASN A 49 -4.16 3.64 -13.96
N ILE A 50 -4.69 4.82 -14.31
CA ILE A 50 -4.20 6.10 -13.83
C ILE A 50 -4.46 6.24 -12.32
N LYS A 51 -5.64 5.84 -11.83
CA LYS A 51 -5.94 5.84 -10.39
C LYS A 51 -4.97 4.96 -9.60
N LYS A 52 -4.70 3.73 -10.09
CA LYS A 52 -3.70 2.84 -9.49
C LYS A 52 -2.31 3.46 -9.46
N LEU A 53 -1.88 4.08 -10.55
CA LEU A 53 -0.59 4.78 -10.61
C LEU A 53 -0.51 5.95 -9.63
N GLN A 54 -1.61 6.68 -9.44
CA GLN A 54 -1.70 7.79 -8.49
C GLN A 54 -1.62 7.29 -7.03
N GLU A 55 -2.32 6.21 -6.70
CA GLU A 55 -2.24 5.57 -5.39
C GLU A 55 -0.82 5.08 -5.10
N LEU A 56 -0.21 4.40 -6.08
CA LEU A 56 1.15 3.89 -5.97
C LEU A 56 2.17 5.03 -5.81
N LYS A 57 1.96 6.15 -6.52
CA LYS A 57 2.73 7.38 -6.30
C LYS A 57 2.56 7.86 -4.86
N ASN A 58 1.34 7.98 -4.33
CA ASN A 58 1.12 8.48 -2.98
C ASN A 58 1.84 7.60 -1.95
N ILE A 59 1.74 6.27 -2.08
CA ILE A 59 2.40 5.31 -1.18
C ILE A 59 3.92 5.45 -1.22
N LEU A 60 4.51 5.62 -2.40
CA LEU A 60 5.97 5.71 -2.53
C LEU A 60 6.51 7.09 -2.12
N TYR A 61 5.79 8.16 -2.42
CA TYR A 61 6.24 9.54 -2.16
C TYR A 61 5.96 10.00 -0.72
N GLN A 62 4.87 9.56 -0.07
CA GLN A 62 4.60 9.90 1.33
C GLN A 62 5.66 9.34 2.31
N ASN A 63 6.40 8.31 1.92
CA ASN A 63 7.42 7.69 2.77
C ASN A 63 8.84 8.25 2.54
N GLY A 64 9.00 9.36 1.82
CA GLY A 64 10.29 10.07 1.64
C GLY A 64 11.34 9.30 0.83
N ARG A 65 11.01 8.13 0.28
CA ARG A 65 11.92 7.32 -0.54
C ARG A 65 11.82 7.75 -1.99
N HIS A 66 12.31 8.94 -2.27
CA HIS A 66 12.75 9.28 -3.62
C HIS A 66 13.95 8.39 -3.91
N ASN A 67 13.77 7.25 -4.57
CA ASN A 67 14.74 6.60 -5.46
C ASN A 67 14.28 5.18 -5.81
N TYR A 68 13.60 5.11 -6.96
CA TYR A 68 13.72 4.19 -8.11
C TYR A 68 14.31 2.77 -8.02
N SER A 69 14.59 2.19 -6.86
CA SER A 69 15.05 0.80 -6.76
C SER A 69 14.01 -0.10 -6.10
N PHE A 70 13.61 -1.15 -6.84
CA PHE A 70 12.78 -2.26 -6.40
C PHE A 70 13.13 -2.76 -4.99
N ASP A 71 14.42 -2.84 -4.73
CA ASP A 71 14.98 -3.47 -3.55
C ASP A 71 14.65 -2.67 -2.30
N LEU A 72 14.60 -1.35 -2.44
CA LEU A 72 14.25 -0.46 -1.35
C LEU A 72 12.75 -0.52 -1.05
N ALA A 73 11.90 -0.61 -2.08
CA ALA A 73 10.45 -0.78 -1.92
C ALA A 73 10.11 -2.14 -1.28
N LYS A 74 10.76 -3.23 -1.71
CA LYS A 74 10.62 -4.56 -1.10
C LYS A 74 11.00 -4.53 0.39
N LYS A 75 12.08 -3.83 0.74
CA LYS A 75 12.53 -3.64 2.13
C LYS A 75 11.55 -2.82 2.97
N ILE A 76 10.89 -1.78 2.42
CA ILE A 76 9.82 -1.04 3.13
C ILE A 76 8.68 -1.97 3.51
N VAL A 77 8.21 -2.74 2.52
CA VAL A 77 7.00 -3.56 2.70
C VAL A 77 7.26 -4.68 3.72
N SER A 78 8.46 -5.27 3.71
CA SER A 78 8.86 -6.22 4.76
C SER A 78 9.03 -5.56 6.14
N ASP A 79 9.49 -4.32 6.21
CA ASP A 79 9.65 -3.61 7.50
C ASP A 79 8.30 -3.12 8.07
N LYS A 80 7.34 -2.74 7.22
CA LYS A 80 5.98 -2.34 7.64
C LYS A 80 5.14 -3.52 8.15
N THR A 81 5.26 -4.68 7.52
CA THR A 81 4.59 -5.92 7.97
C THR A 81 5.10 -6.32 9.36
N LYS A 82 6.42 -6.34 9.56
CA LYS A 82 7.02 -6.56 10.89
C LYS A 82 6.58 -5.55 11.95
N LYS A 83 6.54 -4.25 11.63
CA LYS A 83 6.09 -3.23 12.60
C LYS A 83 4.61 -3.38 12.96
N ASN A 84 3.74 -3.70 12.00
CA ASN A 84 2.33 -3.95 12.28
C ASN A 84 2.14 -5.20 13.14
N GLU A 85 2.82 -6.30 12.84
CA GLU A 85 2.77 -7.53 13.66
C GLU A 85 3.20 -7.27 15.11
N VAL A 86 4.31 -6.56 15.32
CA VAL A 86 4.78 -6.20 16.67
C VAL A 86 3.78 -5.30 17.40
N SER A 87 3.16 -4.34 16.70
CA SER A 87 2.13 -3.48 17.30
C SER A 87 0.86 -4.24 17.70
N ILE A 88 0.45 -5.24 16.91
CA ILE A 88 -0.70 -6.09 17.19
C ILE A 88 -0.41 -7.00 18.39
N ILE A 89 0.77 -7.62 18.42
CA ILE A 89 1.21 -8.48 19.54
C ILE A 89 1.23 -7.71 20.86
N ASN A 90 1.78 -6.49 20.86
CA ASN A 90 1.82 -5.65 22.07
C ASN A 90 0.39 -5.31 22.56
N LYS A 91 -0.51 -4.97 21.64
CA LYS A 91 -1.90 -4.63 21.96
C LYS A 91 -2.70 -5.82 22.50
N ILE A 92 -2.43 -7.02 21.98
CA ILE A 92 -2.99 -8.28 22.48
C ILE A 92 -2.44 -8.58 23.89
N GLY A 93 -1.15 -8.34 24.13
CA GLY A 93 -0.53 -8.48 25.45
C GLY A 93 -1.18 -7.57 26.50
N GLU A 94 -1.37 -6.29 26.19
CA GLU A 94 -1.98 -5.30 27.08
C GLU A 94 -3.44 -5.62 27.40
N THR A 95 -4.21 -6.05 26.39
CA THR A 95 -5.62 -6.45 26.59
C THR A 95 -5.73 -7.71 27.42
N LYS A 96 -4.84 -8.70 27.22
CA LYS A 96 -4.82 -9.92 28.03
C LYS A 96 -4.51 -9.64 29.50
N LEU A 97 -3.48 -8.83 29.77
CA LEU A 97 -3.14 -8.35 31.12
C LEU A 97 -4.32 -7.63 31.81
N SER A 98 -5.11 -6.88 31.06
CA SER A 98 -6.29 -6.19 31.60
C SER A 98 -7.43 -7.15 31.93
N ILE A 99 -7.63 -8.18 31.11
CA ILE A 99 -8.63 -9.24 31.37
C ILE A 99 -8.25 -10.04 32.62
N ASP A 100 -6.97 -10.42 32.77
CA ASP A 100 -6.49 -11.17 33.93
C ASP A 100 -6.75 -10.39 35.24
N LYS A 101 -6.48 -9.07 35.25
CA LYS A 101 -6.79 -8.19 36.38
C LYS A 101 -8.29 -8.10 36.69
N LEU A 102 -9.13 -8.04 35.65
CA LEU A 102 -10.58 -8.00 35.84
C LEU A 102 -11.13 -9.33 36.37
N GLN A 103 -10.54 -10.46 35.96
CA GLN A 103 -10.88 -11.78 36.50
C GLN A 103 -10.47 -11.90 37.96
N GLU A 104 -9.28 -11.41 38.33
CA GLU A 104 -8.81 -11.36 39.71
C GLU A 104 -9.76 -10.54 40.60
N ILE A 105 -10.14 -9.33 40.15
CA ILE A 105 -11.12 -8.50 40.86
C ILE A 105 -12.48 -9.21 40.98
N SER A 106 -12.95 -9.84 39.91
CA SER A 106 -14.22 -10.57 39.94
C SER A 106 -14.20 -11.74 40.91
N ASN A 107 -13.08 -12.45 41.04
CA ASN A 107 -12.94 -13.57 41.97
C ASN A 107 -12.92 -13.07 43.41
N ASN A 108 -12.15 -12.03 43.69
CA ASN A 108 -12.09 -11.42 45.02
C ASN A 108 -13.45 -10.88 45.47
N LEU A 109 -14.25 -10.30 44.55
CA LEU A 109 -15.60 -9.83 44.87
C LEU A 109 -16.58 -10.98 45.12
N LYS A 110 -16.42 -12.14 44.46
CA LYS A 110 -17.22 -13.33 44.74
C LYS A 110 -16.94 -13.90 46.13
N GLU A 111 -15.66 -13.96 46.52
CA GLU A 111 -15.25 -14.42 47.85
C GLU A 111 -15.77 -13.53 49.00
N LEU A 112 -16.06 -12.24 48.73
CA LEU A 112 -16.62 -11.31 49.72
C LEU A 112 -18.16 -11.36 49.84
N LEU A 113 -18.83 -11.99 48.87
CA LEU A 113 -20.29 -12.12 48.82
C LEU A 113 -20.78 -13.51 49.26
N GLU A 114 -19.88 -14.48 49.39
CA GLU A 114 -20.09 -15.75 50.11
C GLU A 114 -19.78 -15.60 51.60
#